data_AF-A0AAN8G2P9-F1
#
_entry.id   AF-A0AAN8G2P9-F1
#
_cell.length_a   1.000
_cell.length_b   1.000
_cell.length_c   1.000
_cell.angle_alpha   90.00
_cell.angle_beta   90.00
_cell.angle_gamma   90.00
#
_symmetry.space_group_name_H-M   'P 1'
#
loop_
_entity.id
_entity.type
_entity.pdbx_description
1 polymer ?
#
loop_
_entity_poly.entity_id
_entity_poly.type
_entity_poly.pdbx_seq_one_letter_code
_entity_poly.pdbx_strand_id
1 'polypeptide(L)'
;MYVDDLMKSVKTTEEALKLVSELKDLLARGGFHLRKWCSNDRDVVLQIPEEERAKSLLSLDLDNLPTESTLGLKWNTETDKFVWQVLEKMHKTAENAPMTRRGVLSVVYSLFDPLGFLAPFLMKAKLLLQMFSRKRLRWDEQLGETDREQWLRWLKDLPQLSRLRVDRCYKPKSLSILSSVELHLFSDGSRVGYSSVAYLRFVGSDTRIHCAFVIGKSRLAPIKEISIPRVELAGAVLSVRLCRLILEELELPIREVTYWTDSMSVLKCINNTSKRFHTFESNRLALIHLGSKPHQWRYVNRDDNPADDGSKGLKLNSMINKNRWVNGHDFLWKEEGLWPKKIETPELADDDIEVRKEARIYATGTSDKEPDMLMKFIHHYSS
;
A
#
# COMPACT_ATOMS: atom_id res chain seq x y z
N MET A 1 -16.09 -11.25 12.42
CA MET A 1 -16.37 -10.43 13.61
C MET A 1 -15.07 -9.75 13.99
N TYR A 2 -15.08 -8.43 14.12
CA TYR A 2 -13.92 -7.65 14.54
C TYR A 2 -14.27 -6.97 15.86
N VAL A 3 -13.71 -7.48 16.95
CA VAL A 3 -14.09 -7.09 18.32
C VAL A 3 -15.62 -7.23 18.47
N ASP A 4 -16.34 -6.12 18.62
CA ASP A 4 -17.79 -6.11 18.85
C ASP A 4 -18.60 -5.95 17.54
N ASP A 5 -17.93 -5.66 16.41
CA ASP A 5 -18.60 -5.38 15.14
C ASP A 5 -18.61 -6.62 14.22
N LEU A 6 -19.78 -6.99 13.71
CA LEU A 6 -19.93 -7.97 12.64
C LEU A 6 -20.22 -7.25 11.33
N MET A 7 -19.34 -7.45 10.35
CA MET A 7 -19.55 -6.99 8.98
C MET A 7 -19.47 -8.17 8.04
N LYS A 8 -20.49 -8.30 7.19
CA LYS A 8 -20.50 -9.26 6.10
C LYS A 8 -21.13 -8.61 4.88
N SER A 9 -20.68 -9.02 3.69
CA SER A 9 -21.27 -8.63 2.42
C SER A 9 -21.81 -9.89 1.74
N VAL A 10 -23.00 -9.77 1.16
CA VAL A 10 -23.70 -10.84 0.42
C VAL A 10 -24.19 -10.27 -0.91
N LYS A 11 -24.61 -11.13 -1.85
CA LYS A 11 -24.87 -10.72 -3.23
C LYS A 11 -26.25 -10.11 -3.42
N THR A 12 -27.22 -10.59 -2.66
CA THR A 12 -28.65 -10.28 -2.86
C THR A 12 -29.32 -9.85 -1.56
N THR A 13 -30.41 -9.10 -1.70
CA THR A 13 -31.28 -8.67 -0.60
C THR A 13 -31.82 -9.87 0.19
N GLU A 14 -32.21 -10.96 -0.48
CA GLU A 14 -32.76 -12.17 0.14
C GLU A 14 -31.71 -12.88 1.00
N GLU A 15 -30.50 -13.06 0.48
CA GLU A 15 -29.36 -13.58 1.25
C GLU A 15 -29.07 -12.71 2.49
N ALA A 16 -29.21 -11.38 2.37
CA ALA A 16 -28.96 -10.47 3.48
C ALA A 16 -30.03 -10.61 4.57
N LEU A 17 -31.32 -10.66 4.19
CA LEU A 17 -32.43 -10.86 5.12
C LEU A 17 -32.33 -12.22 5.83
N LYS A 18 -32.00 -13.28 5.07
CA LYS A 18 -31.76 -14.61 5.64
C LYS A 18 -30.62 -14.57 6.65
N LEU A 19 -29.49 -13.94 6.32
CA LEU A 19 -28.35 -13.79 7.21
C LEU A 19 -28.71 -13.03 8.49
N VAL A 20 -29.48 -11.94 8.38
CA VAL A 20 -29.96 -11.17 9.54
C VAL A 20 -30.80 -12.07 10.46
N SER A 21 -31.74 -12.82 9.91
CA SER A 21 -32.59 -13.74 10.68
C SER A 21 -31.77 -14.82 11.38
N GLU A 22 -30.91 -15.52 10.63
CA GLU A 22 -30.09 -16.62 11.16
C GLU A 22 -29.13 -16.13 12.26
N LEU A 23 -28.55 -14.94 12.11
CA LEU A 23 -27.67 -14.35 13.12
C LEU A 23 -28.43 -13.98 14.40
N LYS A 24 -29.64 -13.40 14.28
CA LYS A 24 -30.48 -13.08 15.44
C LYS A 24 -30.83 -14.35 16.21
N ASP A 25 -31.30 -15.39 15.51
CA ASP A 25 -31.69 -16.65 16.14
C ASP A 25 -30.50 -17.36 16.79
N LEU A 26 -29.34 -17.38 16.13
CA LEU A 26 -28.14 -18.03 16.66
C LEU A 26 -27.63 -17.34 17.92
N LEU A 27 -27.54 -16.00 17.90
CA LEU A 27 -27.00 -15.24 19.01
C LEU A 27 -27.99 -15.13 20.18
N ALA A 28 -29.29 -15.13 19.91
CA ALA A 28 -30.33 -15.21 20.94
C ALA A 28 -30.21 -16.49 21.78
N ARG A 29 -29.80 -17.62 21.18
CA ARG A 29 -29.51 -18.87 21.94
C ARG A 29 -28.36 -18.71 22.94
N GLY A 30 -27.43 -17.80 22.66
CA GLY A 30 -26.35 -17.42 23.57
C GLY A 30 -26.70 -16.28 24.52
N GLY A 31 -27.95 -15.78 24.50
CA GLY A 31 -28.38 -14.61 25.28
C GLY A 31 -27.92 -13.27 24.73
N PHE A 32 -27.39 -13.23 23.50
CA PHE A 32 -26.92 -12.00 22.87
C PHE A 32 -27.98 -11.41 21.96
N HIS A 33 -28.25 -10.11 22.11
CA HIS A 33 -29.19 -9.36 21.28
C HIS A 33 -28.43 -8.37 20.40
N LEU A 34 -28.40 -8.60 19.09
CA LEU A 34 -27.76 -7.70 18.14
C LEU A 34 -28.53 -6.37 18.00
N ARG A 35 -27.79 -5.26 18.02
CA ARG A 35 -28.30 -3.89 17.84
C ARG A 35 -27.43 -3.15 16.83
N LYS A 36 -27.87 -1.95 16.44
CA LYS A 36 -27.17 -1.05 15.51
C LYS A 36 -26.99 -1.63 14.11
N TRP A 37 -27.99 -2.35 13.62
CA TRP A 37 -27.98 -2.87 12.25
C TRP A 37 -27.90 -1.73 11.24
N CYS A 38 -27.15 -1.97 10.17
CA CYS A 38 -27.01 -1.05 9.05
C CYS A 38 -26.77 -1.83 7.75
N SER A 39 -27.28 -1.30 6.64
CA SER A 39 -27.13 -1.86 5.30
C SER A 39 -27.13 -0.74 4.26
N ASN A 40 -26.47 -0.96 3.11
CA ASN A 40 -26.60 -0.12 1.91
C ASN A 40 -27.83 -0.47 1.07
N ASP A 41 -28.65 -1.43 1.49
CA ASP A 41 -29.88 -1.83 0.84
C ASP A 41 -31.08 -1.42 1.70
N ARG A 42 -31.94 -0.53 1.16
CA ARG A 42 -33.10 0.02 1.86
C ARG A 42 -34.11 -1.06 2.24
N ASP A 43 -34.31 -2.07 1.38
CA ASP A 43 -35.26 -3.14 1.64
C ASP A 43 -34.83 -3.99 2.85
N VAL A 44 -33.50 -4.18 3.01
CA VAL A 44 -32.94 -4.84 4.20
C VAL A 44 -33.18 -3.99 5.45
N VAL A 45 -32.96 -2.67 5.38
CA VAL A 45 -33.15 -1.77 6.54
C VAL A 45 -34.61 -1.73 6.99
N LEU A 46 -35.56 -1.67 6.06
CA LEU A 46 -37.00 -1.58 6.36
C LEU A 46 -37.52 -2.82 7.11
N GLN A 47 -36.95 -3.99 6.86
CA GLN A 47 -37.32 -5.25 7.53
C GLN A 47 -36.76 -5.37 8.96
N ILE A 48 -35.87 -4.48 9.38
CA ILE A 48 -35.29 -4.50 10.72
C ILE A 48 -36.09 -3.56 11.64
N PRO A 49 -36.47 -3.96 12.87
CA PRO A 49 -37.16 -3.09 13.82
C PRO A 49 -36.37 -1.81 14.11
N GLU A 50 -37.05 -0.68 14.25
CA GLU A 50 -36.42 0.63 14.45
C GLU A 50 -35.50 0.66 15.66
N GLU A 51 -35.89 0.03 16.78
CA GLU A 51 -35.11 -0.01 18.01
C GLU A 51 -33.79 -0.78 17.86
N GLU A 52 -33.63 -1.52 16.77
CA GLU A 52 -32.43 -2.32 16.47
C GLU A 52 -31.55 -1.67 15.39
N ARG A 53 -32.04 -0.64 14.68
CA ARG A 53 -31.27 0.07 13.66
C ARG A 53 -30.18 0.94 14.29
N ALA A 54 -29.14 1.26 13.53
CA ALA A 54 -28.13 2.24 13.95
C ALA A 54 -28.77 3.62 14.19
N LYS A 55 -28.30 4.38 15.19
CA LYS A 55 -28.89 5.68 15.57
C LYS A 55 -28.92 6.69 14.41
N SER A 56 -27.95 6.62 13.51
CA SER A 56 -27.88 7.46 12.31
C SER A 56 -28.97 7.14 11.30
N LEU A 57 -29.54 5.93 11.34
CA LEU A 57 -30.73 5.55 10.55
C LEU A 57 -32.04 6.02 11.19
N LEU A 58 -32.02 6.41 12.47
CA LEU A 58 -33.20 6.85 13.23
C LEU A 58 -33.42 8.37 13.18
N SER A 59 -32.45 9.15 12.68
CA SER A 59 -32.44 10.61 12.77
C SER A 59 -32.70 11.34 11.44
N LEU A 60 -33.35 10.74 10.44
CA LEU A 60 -33.52 11.36 9.13
C LEU A 60 -34.97 11.27 8.60
N ASP A 61 -35.41 12.39 8.02
CA ASP A 61 -36.41 12.42 6.96
C ASP A 61 -36.15 11.28 5.98
N LEU A 62 -37.21 10.54 5.62
CA LEU A 62 -37.24 9.25 4.91
C LEU A 62 -36.58 9.23 3.49
N ASP A 63 -35.92 10.31 3.06
CA ASP A 63 -35.46 10.48 1.69
C ASP A 63 -34.04 9.94 1.43
N ASN A 64 -33.12 9.89 2.43
CA ASN A 64 -31.71 9.51 2.22
C ASN A 64 -31.11 8.61 3.32
N LEU A 65 -30.33 7.57 2.95
CA LEU A 65 -29.57 6.76 3.91
C LEU A 65 -28.33 7.51 4.48
N PRO A 66 -27.92 7.23 5.74
CA PRO A 66 -26.90 7.99 6.46
C PRO A 66 -25.46 7.63 6.10
N THR A 67 -24.54 8.45 6.60
CA THR A 67 -23.11 8.12 6.67
C THR A 67 -22.77 7.52 8.03
N GLU A 68 -22.35 6.27 8.04
CA GLU A 68 -21.95 5.53 9.23
C GLU A 68 -20.46 5.59 9.50
N SER A 69 -20.06 5.30 10.74
CA SER A 69 -18.67 5.07 11.10
C SER A 69 -18.42 3.57 11.21
N THR A 70 -17.56 3.02 10.38
CA THR A 70 -17.31 1.59 10.28
C THR A 70 -15.82 1.33 10.39
N LEU A 71 -15.39 0.68 11.48
CA LEU A 71 -13.97 0.47 11.82
C LEU A 71 -13.11 1.74 11.74
N GLY A 72 -13.67 2.91 12.07
CA GLY A 72 -12.97 4.21 12.02
C GLY A 72 -12.99 4.91 10.65
N LEU A 73 -13.47 4.25 9.60
CA LEU A 73 -13.76 4.89 8.30
C LEU A 73 -15.20 5.42 8.28
N LYS A 74 -15.49 6.42 7.44
CA LYS A 74 -16.86 6.85 7.19
C LYS A 74 -17.39 6.18 5.92
N TRP A 75 -18.56 5.55 6.03
CA TRP A 75 -19.23 4.82 4.95
C TRP A 75 -20.58 5.48 4.67
N ASN A 76 -20.74 6.05 3.48
CA ASN A 76 -22.03 6.51 3.01
C ASN A 76 -22.79 5.30 2.46
N THR A 77 -23.84 4.90 3.18
CA THR A 77 -24.59 3.66 2.91
C THR A 77 -25.47 3.79 1.67
N GLU A 78 -26.01 4.98 1.40
CA GLU A 78 -26.80 5.27 0.18
C GLU A 78 -26.00 4.99 -1.10
N THR A 79 -24.79 5.54 -1.17
CA THR A 79 -23.95 5.45 -2.38
C THR A 79 -22.99 4.26 -2.36
N ASP A 80 -22.94 3.52 -1.26
CA ASP A 80 -21.99 2.46 -0.95
C ASP A 80 -20.51 2.84 -1.11
N LYS A 81 -20.14 4.04 -0.62
CA LYS A 81 -18.78 4.58 -0.75
C LYS A 81 -18.16 4.93 0.59
N PHE A 82 -16.86 4.72 0.72
CA PHE A 82 -16.06 5.37 1.73
C PHE A 82 -15.93 6.87 1.42
N VAL A 83 -16.10 7.67 2.46
CA VAL A 83 -16.13 9.14 2.38
C VAL A 83 -15.25 9.74 3.47
N TRP A 84 -14.80 10.97 3.27
CA TRP A 84 -14.07 11.72 4.30
C TRP A 84 -14.82 13.01 4.59
N GLN A 85 -15.42 13.11 5.76
CA GLN A 85 -16.02 14.37 6.20
C GLN A 85 -14.94 15.19 6.92
N VAL A 86 -14.87 16.47 6.58
CA VAL A 86 -13.98 17.39 7.28
C VAL A 86 -14.64 17.69 8.61
N LEU A 87 -14.11 17.12 9.69
CA LEU A 87 -14.67 17.35 11.02
C LEU A 87 -14.61 18.85 11.33
N GLU A 88 -15.62 19.37 12.01
CA GLU A 88 -15.62 20.76 12.50
C GLU A 88 -14.37 21.05 13.36
N LYS A 89 -13.91 20.04 14.10
CA LYS A 89 -12.62 20.06 14.81
C LYS A 89 -11.43 20.27 13.88
N MET A 90 -11.42 19.67 12.68
CA MET A 90 -10.35 19.87 11.69
C MET A 90 -10.41 21.28 11.08
N HIS A 91 -11.60 21.84 10.85
CA HIS A 91 -11.76 23.24 10.44
C HIS A 91 -11.25 24.20 11.52
N LYS A 92 -11.70 24.05 12.77
CA LYS A 92 -11.20 24.83 13.92
C LYS A 92 -9.70 24.63 14.14
N THR A 93 -9.17 23.44 13.85
CA THR A 93 -7.73 23.17 13.90
C THR A 93 -6.99 23.77 12.71
N ALA A 94 -7.62 24.01 11.56
CA ALA A 94 -7.00 24.76 10.47
C ALA A 94 -7.00 26.27 10.75
N GLU A 95 -8.03 26.77 11.43
CA GLU A 95 -8.14 28.18 11.87
C GLU A 95 -7.18 28.49 13.03
N ASN A 96 -7.14 27.64 14.06
CA ASN A 96 -6.19 27.70 15.19
C ASN A 96 -4.98 26.79 14.95
N ALA A 97 -4.47 26.81 13.72
CA ALA A 97 -3.44 25.88 13.25
C ALA A 97 -2.32 25.70 14.27
N PRO A 98 -2.07 24.46 14.75
CA PRO A 98 -1.03 24.25 15.72
C PRO A 98 0.31 24.47 15.03
N MET A 99 1.07 25.43 15.54
CA MET A 99 2.36 25.85 15.01
C MET A 99 3.52 25.16 15.72
N THR A 100 3.31 23.93 16.20
CA THR A 100 4.34 23.13 16.86
C THR A 100 4.40 21.74 16.25
N ARG A 101 5.57 21.09 16.37
CA ARG A 101 5.76 19.71 15.90
C ARG A 101 4.70 18.75 16.45
N ARG A 102 4.37 18.87 17.74
CA ARG A 102 3.37 18.03 18.41
C ARG A 102 1.99 18.21 17.78
N GLY A 103 1.60 19.44 17.49
CA GLY A 103 0.28 19.66 16.93
C GLY A 103 0.19 19.31 15.45
N VAL A 104 1.25 19.49 14.65
CA VAL A 104 1.31 18.94 13.28
C VAL A 104 1.14 17.41 13.32
N LEU A 105 1.86 16.73 14.22
CA LEU A 105 1.72 15.28 14.41
C LEU A 105 0.27 14.89 14.73
N SER A 106 -0.34 15.59 15.69
CA SER A 106 -1.73 15.35 16.10
C SER A 106 -2.71 15.41 14.92
N VAL A 107 -2.60 16.43 14.07
CA VAL A 107 -3.45 16.58 12.88
C VAL A 107 -3.20 15.46 11.87
N VAL A 108 -1.94 15.19 11.54
CA VAL A 108 -1.59 14.16 10.54
C VAL A 108 -2.10 12.78 10.95
N TYR A 109 -1.95 12.41 12.22
CA TYR A 109 -2.38 11.10 12.73
C TYR A 109 -3.87 11.05 13.10
N SER A 110 -4.57 12.18 13.13
CA SER A 110 -6.04 12.20 13.22
C SER A 110 -6.74 11.75 11.94
N LEU A 111 -6.04 11.79 10.79
CA LEU A 111 -6.52 11.25 9.53
C LEU A 111 -6.33 9.74 9.52
N PHE A 112 -7.37 9.02 9.97
CA PHE A 112 -7.38 7.57 9.96
C PHE A 112 -7.49 7.03 8.52
N ASP A 113 -6.46 6.31 8.07
CA ASP A 113 -6.33 5.77 6.71
C ASP A 113 -5.70 4.36 6.72
N PRO A 114 -6.43 3.33 7.18
CA PRO A 114 -5.91 1.97 7.34
C PRO A 114 -5.56 1.30 6.01
N LEU A 115 -6.29 1.64 4.93
CA LEU A 115 -6.09 1.06 3.59
C LEU A 115 -5.20 1.93 2.69
N GLY A 116 -4.83 3.14 3.10
CA GLY A 116 -3.90 3.98 2.36
C GLY A 116 -4.51 4.74 1.18
N PHE A 117 -5.80 5.07 1.23
CA PHE A 117 -6.46 5.90 0.22
C PHE A 117 -5.84 7.31 0.16
N LEU A 118 -5.44 7.84 1.32
CA LEU A 118 -4.83 9.16 1.47
C LEU A 118 -3.30 9.11 1.47
N ALA A 119 -2.69 7.95 1.23
CA ALA A 119 -1.24 7.76 1.37
C ALA A 119 -0.38 8.77 0.57
N PRO A 120 -0.72 9.18 -0.67
CA PRO A 120 -0.01 10.25 -1.38
C PRO A 120 -0.14 11.62 -0.70
N PHE A 121 -1.33 11.96 -0.22
CA PHE A 121 -1.57 13.24 0.46
C PHE A 121 -0.86 13.31 1.82
N LEU A 122 -0.94 12.22 2.59
CA LEU A 122 -0.27 12.08 3.89
C LEU A 122 1.25 12.06 3.76
N MET A 123 1.80 11.58 2.64
CA MET A 123 3.25 11.57 2.41
C MET A 123 3.86 12.98 2.54
N LYS A 124 3.20 14.02 2.01
CA LYS A 124 3.69 15.41 2.14
C LYS A 124 3.79 15.87 3.60
N ALA A 125 2.78 15.54 4.43
CA ALA A 125 2.82 15.91 5.83
C ALA A 125 3.81 15.07 6.65
N LYS A 126 3.95 13.78 6.33
CA LYS A 126 4.99 12.92 6.90
C LYS A 126 6.39 13.45 6.59
N LEU A 127 6.61 14.01 5.39
CA LEU A 127 7.87 14.66 5.03
C LEU A 127 8.16 15.89 5.89
N LEU A 128 7.16 16.74 6.15
CA LEU A 128 7.32 17.87 7.07
C LEU A 128 7.75 17.40 8.48
N LEU A 129 7.08 16.37 9.01
CA LEU A 129 7.45 15.79 10.31
C LEU A 129 8.87 15.22 10.33
N GLN A 130 9.31 14.58 9.24
CA GLN A 130 10.68 14.10 9.11
C GLN A 130 11.67 15.28 9.05
N MET A 131 11.35 16.35 8.32
CA MET A 131 12.17 17.56 8.25
C MET A 131 12.34 18.21 9.63
N PHE A 132 11.26 18.34 10.42
CA PHE A 132 11.33 18.86 11.78
C PHE A 132 12.24 18.00 12.67
N SER A 133 12.21 16.68 12.46
CA SER A 133 13.08 15.74 13.16
C SER A 133 14.55 15.95 12.78
N ARG A 134 14.86 16.19 11.50
CA ARG A 134 16.22 16.51 11.02
C ARG A 134 16.73 17.84 11.59
N LYS A 135 15.86 18.85 11.68
CA LYS A 135 16.15 20.15 12.32
C LYS A 135 16.24 20.07 13.85
N ARG A 136 15.97 18.90 14.45
CA ARG A 136 15.94 18.68 15.92
C ARG A 136 14.94 19.60 16.65
N LEU A 137 13.86 19.99 15.98
CA LEU A 137 12.81 20.82 16.56
C LEU A 137 12.14 20.10 17.73
N ARG A 138 12.03 20.78 18.88
CA ARG A 138 11.36 20.23 20.07
C ARG A 138 9.84 20.11 19.83
N TRP A 139 9.17 19.32 20.67
CA TRP A 139 7.75 19.02 20.51
C TRP A 139 6.85 20.26 20.54
N ASP A 140 7.14 21.19 21.45
CA ASP A 140 6.32 22.37 21.73
C ASP A 140 6.97 23.67 21.25
N GLU A 141 8.04 23.55 20.47
CA GLU A 141 8.72 24.68 19.84
C GLU A 141 7.95 25.16 18.60
N GLN A 142 7.93 26.48 18.40
CA GLN A 142 7.23 27.12 17.29
C GLN A 142 7.92 26.83 15.96
N LEU A 143 7.12 26.61 14.92
CA LEU A 143 7.63 26.46 13.56
C LEU A 143 8.23 27.78 13.06
N GLY A 144 9.41 27.70 12.44
CA GLY A 144 9.95 28.82 11.67
C GLY A 144 9.04 29.17 10.48
N GLU A 145 9.20 30.39 9.95
CA GLU A 145 8.32 30.95 8.92
C GLU A 145 8.14 30.02 7.70
N THR A 146 9.23 29.51 7.14
CA THR A 146 9.18 28.59 5.98
C THR A 146 8.46 27.28 6.26
N ASP A 147 8.60 26.74 7.47
CA ASP A 147 7.95 25.49 7.88
C ASP A 147 6.46 25.70 8.13
N ARG A 148 6.13 26.84 8.77
CA ARG A 148 4.76 27.30 8.98
C ARG A 148 4.02 27.49 7.66
N GLU A 149 4.64 28.14 6.67
CA GLU A 149 4.00 28.31 5.36
C GLU A 149 3.68 26.98 4.68
N GLN A 150 4.63 26.04 4.67
CA GLN A 150 4.38 24.71 4.08
C GLN A 150 3.27 23.96 4.80
N TRP A 151 3.25 24.06 6.13
CA TRP A 151 2.19 23.47 6.95
C TRP A 151 0.81 24.07 6.64
N LEU A 152 0.71 25.40 6.61
CA LEU A 152 -0.53 26.11 6.27
C LEU A 152 -1.01 25.79 4.86
N ARG A 153 -0.10 25.65 3.89
CA ARG A 153 -0.46 25.23 2.52
C ARG A 153 -1.07 23.82 2.51
N TRP A 154 -0.53 22.89 3.29
CA TRP A 154 -1.09 21.54 3.39
C TRP A 154 -2.45 21.55 4.12
N LEU A 155 -2.60 22.35 5.17
CA LEU A 155 -3.88 22.51 5.89
C LEU A 155 -4.98 23.09 4.99
N LYS A 156 -4.66 24.04 4.11
CA LYS A 156 -5.62 24.61 3.15
C LYS A 156 -6.22 23.60 2.18
N ASP A 157 -5.53 22.48 1.94
CA ASP A 157 -6.04 21.40 1.11
C ASP A 157 -7.06 20.53 1.87
N LEU A 158 -6.98 20.42 3.21
CA LEU A 158 -7.81 19.49 4.01
C LEU A 158 -9.32 19.58 3.75
N PRO A 159 -9.95 20.77 3.62
CA PRO A 159 -11.38 20.85 3.36
C PRO A 159 -11.83 20.11 2.09
N GLN A 160 -10.92 19.93 1.13
CA GLN A 160 -11.22 19.23 -0.11
C GLN A 160 -11.31 17.70 0.05
N LEU A 161 -10.95 17.13 1.21
CA LEU A 161 -11.12 15.70 1.49
C LEU A 161 -12.59 15.27 1.38
N SER A 162 -13.51 16.21 1.64
CA SER A 162 -14.96 16.04 1.44
C SER A 162 -15.35 15.60 0.03
N ARG A 163 -14.52 15.87 -0.98
CA ARG A 163 -14.75 15.48 -2.38
C ARG A 163 -14.25 14.06 -2.70
N LEU A 164 -13.38 13.48 -1.88
CA LEU A 164 -12.89 12.13 -2.11
C LEU A 164 -13.97 11.10 -1.78
N ARG A 165 -14.16 10.17 -2.71
CA ARG A 165 -15.11 9.06 -2.63
C ARG A 165 -14.42 7.83 -3.19
N VAL A 166 -14.50 6.71 -2.46
CA VAL A 166 -13.95 5.43 -2.92
C VAL A 166 -15.02 4.36 -2.76
N ASP A 167 -15.25 3.56 -3.79
CA ASP A 167 -16.25 2.49 -3.73
C ASP A 167 -15.86 1.47 -2.66
N ARG A 168 -16.80 1.12 -1.78
CA ARG A 168 -16.57 0.10 -0.74
C ARG A 168 -16.53 -1.30 -1.36
N CYS A 169 -17.43 -1.57 -2.31
CA CYS A 169 -17.48 -2.84 -3.00
C CYS A 169 -16.46 -2.88 -4.15
N TYR A 170 -15.60 -3.90 -4.18
CA TYR A 170 -14.64 -4.10 -5.27
C TYR A 170 -15.30 -4.46 -6.61
N LYS A 171 -16.44 -5.16 -6.59
CA LYS A 171 -17.16 -5.58 -7.78
C LYS A 171 -18.47 -4.79 -7.93
N PRO A 172 -18.65 -3.99 -8.99
CA PRO A 172 -19.91 -3.32 -9.24
C PRO A 172 -20.99 -4.33 -9.69
N LYS A 173 -22.25 -4.06 -9.31
CA LYS A 173 -23.41 -4.89 -9.67
C LYS A 173 -23.60 -5.04 -11.19
N SER A 174 -23.17 -4.05 -11.95
CA SER A 174 -23.29 -4.02 -13.42
C SER A 174 -22.34 -4.98 -14.15
N LEU A 175 -21.31 -5.48 -13.47
CA LEU A 175 -20.32 -6.37 -14.07
C LEU A 175 -20.89 -7.79 -14.17
N SER A 176 -20.76 -8.38 -15.35
CA SER A 176 -21.26 -9.72 -15.67
C SER A 176 -20.60 -10.82 -14.82
N ILE A 177 -20.90 -12.08 -15.13
CA ILE A 177 -20.22 -13.22 -14.53
C ILE A 177 -18.71 -13.04 -14.75
N LEU A 178 -17.92 -13.21 -13.69
CA LEU A 178 -16.49 -12.99 -13.75
C LEU A 178 -15.83 -14.11 -14.55
N SER A 179 -15.08 -13.73 -15.57
CA SER A 179 -14.18 -14.62 -16.30
C SER A 179 -12.87 -14.79 -15.54
N SER A 180 -12.23 -13.69 -15.12
CA SER A 180 -10.99 -13.70 -14.32
C SER A 180 -10.98 -12.61 -13.25
N VAL A 181 -10.18 -12.86 -12.21
CA VAL A 181 -9.81 -11.87 -11.19
C VAL A 181 -8.29 -11.88 -11.09
N GLU A 182 -7.69 -10.72 -11.25
CA GLU A 182 -6.25 -10.53 -11.31
C GLU A 182 -5.83 -9.50 -10.26
N LEU A 183 -4.64 -9.65 -9.69
CA LEU A 183 -4.08 -8.72 -8.72
C LEU A 183 -2.86 -8.03 -9.31
N HIS A 184 -2.90 -6.70 -9.36
CA HIS A 184 -1.79 -5.88 -9.86
C HIS A 184 -1.22 -5.04 -8.74
N LEU A 185 0.09 -5.17 -8.49
CA LEU A 185 0.79 -4.38 -7.49
C LEU A 185 1.84 -3.50 -8.17
N PHE A 186 1.80 -2.22 -7.88
CA PHE A 186 2.80 -1.25 -8.33
C PHE A 186 3.73 -0.93 -7.18
N SER A 187 5.02 -0.76 -7.49
CA SER A 187 6.04 -0.30 -6.55
C SER A 187 6.82 0.85 -7.14
N ASP A 188 7.23 1.77 -6.27
CA ASP A 188 8.13 2.86 -6.63
C ASP A 188 9.02 3.24 -5.43
N GLY A 189 10.21 3.73 -5.75
CA GLY A 189 11.17 4.27 -4.79
C GLY A 189 11.71 5.61 -5.25
N SER A 190 11.67 6.61 -4.37
CA SER A 190 12.21 7.93 -4.60
C SER A 190 13.16 8.34 -3.47
N ARG A 191 13.84 9.48 -3.63
CA ARG A 191 14.72 10.03 -2.59
C ARG A 191 14.01 10.30 -1.25
N VAL A 192 12.70 10.55 -1.29
CA VAL A 192 11.93 10.97 -0.11
C VAL A 192 11.14 9.82 0.53
N GLY A 193 10.85 8.78 -0.24
CA GLY A 193 10.02 7.66 0.21
C GLY A 193 9.87 6.59 -0.85
N TYR A 194 9.33 5.46 -0.44
CA TYR A 194 8.93 4.36 -1.31
C TYR A 194 7.48 4.00 -1.03
N SER A 195 6.81 3.45 -2.02
CA SER A 195 5.41 3.08 -1.89
C SER A 195 5.05 1.84 -2.69
N SER A 196 3.92 1.27 -2.35
CA SER A 196 3.26 0.28 -3.19
C SER A 196 1.75 0.44 -3.10
N VAL A 197 1.07 0.15 -4.21
CA VAL A 197 -0.39 0.16 -4.31
C VAL A 197 -0.86 -1.07 -5.08
N ALA A 198 -1.95 -1.68 -4.62
CA ALA A 198 -2.53 -2.88 -5.17
C ALA A 198 -3.95 -2.62 -5.69
N TYR A 199 -4.25 -3.19 -6.86
CA TYR A 199 -5.55 -3.12 -7.52
C TYR A 199 -6.02 -4.53 -7.88
N LEU A 200 -7.31 -4.79 -7.67
CA LEU A 200 -8.00 -5.92 -8.29
C LEU A 200 -8.46 -5.51 -9.68
N ARG A 201 -8.22 -6.36 -10.65
CA ARG A 201 -8.74 -6.24 -12.02
C ARG A 201 -9.71 -7.39 -12.25
N PHE A 202 -10.97 -7.05 -12.50
CA PHE A 202 -12.04 -7.98 -12.80
C PHE A 202 -12.32 -7.96 -14.30
N VAL A 203 -12.35 -9.13 -14.92
CA VAL A 203 -12.74 -9.29 -16.33
C VAL A 203 -14.07 -10.00 -16.37
N GLY A 204 -15.09 -9.33 -16.92
CA GLY A 204 -16.40 -9.92 -17.17
C GLY A 204 -16.38 -10.87 -18.37
N SER A 205 -17.32 -11.81 -18.38
CA SER A 205 -17.61 -12.68 -19.53
C SER A 205 -17.97 -11.92 -20.82
N ASP A 206 -18.43 -10.67 -20.68
CA ASP A 206 -18.76 -9.72 -21.73
C ASP A 206 -17.60 -8.74 -22.02
N THR A 207 -16.38 -9.14 -21.69
CA THR A 207 -15.12 -8.40 -21.89
C THR A 207 -15.03 -7.04 -21.18
N ARG A 208 -16.03 -6.65 -20.38
CA ARG A 208 -15.96 -5.43 -19.56
C ARG A 208 -14.92 -5.62 -18.45
N ILE A 209 -14.05 -4.64 -18.31
CA ILE A 209 -12.98 -4.65 -17.31
C ILE A 209 -13.30 -3.63 -16.24
N HIS A 210 -13.10 -4.02 -14.99
CA HIS A 210 -13.22 -3.13 -13.84
C HIS A 210 -11.99 -3.22 -12.96
N CYS A 211 -11.44 -2.08 -12.56
CA CYS A 211 -10.34 -2.01 -11.60
C CYS A 211 -10.80 -1.38 -10.29
N ALA A 212 -10.39 -1.99 -9.18
CA ALA A 212 -10.71 -1.51 -7.83
C ALA A 212 -9.45 -1.43 -6.97
N PHE A 213 -9.29 -0.31 -6.26
CA PHE A 213 -8.25 -0.16 -5.25
C PHE A 213 -8.43 -1.15 -4.11
N VAL A 214 -7.35 -1.81 -3.68
CA VAL A 214 -7.36 -2.71 -2.52
C VAL A 214 -6.68 -2.05 -1.32
N ILE A 215 -5.39 -1.76 -1.47
CA ILE A 215 -4.55 -1.22 -0.41
C ILE A 215 -3.35 -0.49 -1.00
N GLY A 216 -3.02 0.65 -0.40
CA GLY A 216 -1.84 1.44 -0.70
C GLY A 216 -1.01 1.64 0.57
N LYS A 217 0.32 1.62 0.45
CA LYS A 217 1.20 1.95 1.57
C LYS A 217 2.33 2.83 1.08
N SER A 218 2.55 3.92 1.81
CA SER A 218 3.66 4.84 1.59
C SER A 218 4.54 4.95 2.83
N ARG A 219 5.85 4.91 2.63
CA ARG A 219 6.85 4.93 3.69
C ARG A 219 7.94 5.94 3.36
N LEU A 220 8.34 6.72 4.36
CA LEU A 220 9.46 7.64 4.22
C LEU A 220 10.77 6.87 4.03
N ALA A 221 11.65 7.41 3.21
CA ALA A 221 13.01 6.93 3.12
C ALA A 221 13.72 7.15 4.48
N PRO A 222 14.67 6.28 4.87
CA PRO A 222 15.41 6.46 6.11
C PRO A 222 16.11 7.83 6.17
N ILE A 223 16.23 8.40 7.37
CA ILE A 223 16.95 9.68 7.56
C ILE A 223 18.42 9.52 7.17
N LYS A 224 19.03 8.38 7.48
CA LYS A 224 20.33 8.01 6.96
C LYS A 224 20.16 7.62 5.49
N GLU A 225 20.69 8.44 4.60
CA GLU A 225 20.54 8.25 3.16
C GLU A 225 21.05 6.87 2.72
N ILE A 226 20.26 6.23 1.88
CA ILE A 226 20.59 5.01 1.16
C ILE A 226 20.43 5.28 -0.33
N SER A 227 21.05 4.47 -1.17
CA SER A 227 20.96 4.65 -2.63
C SER A 227 19.52 4.51 -3.12
N ILE A 228 19.19 5.19 -4.22
CA ILE A 228 17.86 5.11 -4.85
C ILE A 228 17.46 3.66 -5.16
N PRO A 229 18.32 2.81 -5.75
CA PRO A 229 17.96 1.42 -6.01
C PRO A 229 17.60 0.62 -4.76
N ARG A 230 18.26 0.90 -3.62
CA ARG A 230 17.90 0.29 -2.33
C ARG A 230 16.51 0.70 -1.85
N VAL A 231 16.11 1.94 -2.14
CA VAL A 231 14.76 2.43 -1.83
C VAL A 231 13.73 1.79 -2.77
N GLU A 232 14.03 1.70 -4.07
CA GLU A 232 13.20 1.02 -5.07
C GLU A 232 13.00 -0.46 -4.72
N LEU A 233 14.07 -1.17 -4.35
CA LEU A 233 14.01 -2.56 -3.89
C LEU A 233 13.19 -2.72 -2.60
N ALA A 234 13.21 -1.72 -1.70
CA ALA A 234 12.34 -1.71 -0.54
C ALA A 234 10.86 -1.52 -0.91
N GLY A 235 10.57 -0.75 -1.96
CA GLY A 235 9.24 -0.66 -2.59
C GLY A 235 8.76 -2.01 -3.12
N ALA A 236 9.61 -2.73 -3.85
CA ALA A 236 9.31 -4.08 -4.35
C ALA A 236 9.00 -5.08 -3.21
N VAL A 237 9.80 -5.08 -2.13
CA VAL A 237 9.52 -5.90 -0.95
C VAL A 237 8.18 -5.52 -0.30
N LEU A 238 7.83 -4.24 -0.28
CA LEU A 238 6.54 -3.78 0.24
C LEU A 238 5.38 -4.35 -0.60
N SER A 239 5.50 -4.39 -1.92
CA SER A 239 4.50 -5.04 -2.79
C SER A 239 4.32 -6.51 -2.46
N VAL A 240 5.39 -7.29 -2.36
CA VAL A 240 5.29 -8.73 -2.05
C VAL A 240 4.60 -8.98 -0.70
N ARG A 241 4.90 -8.15 0.30
CA ARG A 241 4.21 -8.21 1.61
C ARG A 241 2.74 -7.86 1.52
N LEU A 242 2.37 -6.86 0.72
CA LEU A 242 0.98 -6.49 0.48
C LEU A 242 0.24 -7.60 -0.27
N CYS A 243 0.86 -8.20 -1.30
CA CYS A 243 0.28 -9.31 -2.02
C CYS A 243 -0.04 -10.47 -1.08
N ARG A 244 0.90 -10.85 -0.21
CA ARG A 244 0.67 -11.93 0.76
C ARG A 244 -0.52 -11.62 1.67
N LEU A 245 -0.57 -10.41 2.24
CA LEU A 245 -1.69 -9.97 3.07
C LEU A 245 -3.03 -10.06 2.31
N ILE A 246 -3.06 -9.60 1.05
CA ILE A 246 -4.28 -9.60 0.24
C ILE A 246 -4.75 -11.02 -0.06
N LEU A 247 -3.83 -11.93 -0.42
CA LEU A 247 -4.16 -13.32 -0.71
C LEU A 247 -4.59 -14.11 0.54
N GLU A 248 -4.06 -13.74 1.72
CA GLU A 248 -4.46 -14.34 3.01
C GLU A 248 -5.85 -13.87 3.46
N GLU A 249 -6.21 -12.60 3.20
CA GLU A 249 -7.42 -11.98 3.76
C GLU A 249 -8.61 -11.94 2.79
N LEU A 250 -8.37 -11.90 1.46
CA LEU A 250 -9.45 -11.84 0.48
C LEU A 250 -9.89 -13.23 0.04
N GLU A 251 -11.16 -13.56 0.31
CA GLU A 251 -11.85 -14.75 -0.18
C GLU A 251 -12.26 -14.61 -1.67
N LEU A 252 -11.33 -14.19 -2.53
CA LEU A 252 -11.54 -14.04 -3.98
C LEU A 252 -10.65 -15.02 -4.75
N PRO A 253 -11.14 -15.62 -5.85
CA PRO A 253 -10.37 -16.55 -6.68
C PRO A 253 -9.40 -15.77 -7.59
N ILE A 254 -8.37 -15.15 -7.01
CA ILE A 254 -7.32 -14.43 -7.73
C ILE A 254 -6.48 -15.45 -8.51
N ARG A 255 -6.50 -15.36 -9.84
CA ARG A 255 -5.81 -16.30 -10.73
C ARG A 255 -4.37 -15.89 -11.01
N GLU A 256 -4.16 -14.61 -11.23
CA GLU A 256 -2.87 -14.07 -11.66
C GLU A 256 -2.46 -12.89 -10.77
N VAL A 257 -1.16 -12.79 -10.55
CA VAL A 257 -0.54 -11.69 -9.82
C VAL A 257 0.57 -11.08 -10.67
N THR A 258 0.49 -9.79 -10.94
CA THR A 258 1.51 -9.03 -11.67
C THR A 258 2.08 -7.93 -10.79
N TYR A 259 3.41 -7.84 -10.74
CA TYR A 259 4.14 -6.77 -10.07
C TYR A 259 4.72 -5.81 -11.09
N TRP A 260 4.50 -4.52 -10.88
CA TRP A 260 4.95 -3.45 -11.76
C TRP A 260 5.97 -2.56 -11.03
N THR A 261 7.04 -2.21 -11.74
CA THR A 261 8.04 -1.23 -11.29
C THR A 261 8.62 -0.48 -12.49
N ASP A 262 8.96 0.79 -12.31
CA ASP A 262 9.71 1.59 -13.27
C ASP A 262 11.23 1.52 -13.05
N SER A 263 11.69 0.72 -12.08
CA SER A 263 13.11 0.51 -11.81
C SER A 263 13.65 -0.69 -12.60
N MET A 264 14.45 -0.40 -13.62
CA MET A 264 15.22 -1.43 -14.33
C MET A 264 16.24 -2.09 -13.40
N SER A 265 16.81 -1.36 -12.44
CA SER A 265 17.74 -1.93 -11.46
C SER A 265 17.07 -3.01 -10.61
N VAL A 266 15.84 -2.77 -10.13
CA VAL A 266 15.07 -3.79 -9.40
C VAL A 266 14.79 -5.01 -10.27
N LEU A 267 14.36 -4.82 -11.53
CA LEU A 267 14.10 -5.93 -12.44
C LEU A 267 15.35 -6.75 -12.71
N LYS A 268 16.50 -6.11 -12.92
CA LYS A 268 17.80 -6.76 -13.08
C LYS A 268 18.17 -7.58 -11.85
N CYS A 269 17.99 -7.02 -10.66
CA CYS A 269 18.29 -7.70 -9.41
C CYS A 269 17.39 -8.93 -9.19
N ILE A 270 16.11 -8.85 -9.57
CA ILE A 270 15.16 -9.97 -9.47
C ILE A 270 15.45 -11.05 -10.52
N ASN A 271 15.87 -10.69 -11.73
CA ASN A 271 16.17 -11.68 -12.78
C ASN A 271 17.58 -12.26 -12.67
N ASN A 272 18.43 -11.73 -11.80
CA ASN A 272 19.79 -12.21 -11.63
C ASN A 272 19.83 -13.62 -11.01
N THR A 273 20.49 -14.55 -11.70
CA THR A 273 20.66 -15.95 -11.26
C THR A 273 22.09 -16.29 -10.88
N SER A 274 23.07 -15.43 -11.18
CA SER A 274 24.50 -15.76 -11.10
C SER A 274 25.28 -14.91 -10.11
N LYS A 275 24.99 -13.61 -10.02
CA LYS A 275 25.80 -12.68 -9.24
C LYS A 275 25.44 -12.64 -7.77
N ARG A 276 26.43 -12.39 -6.92
CA ARG A 276 26.23 -12.22 -5.46
C ARG A 276 26.03 -10.74 -5.15
N PHE A 277 25.00 -10.43 -4.37
CA PHE A 277 24.76 -9.06 -3.90
C PHE A 277 25.33 -8.80 -2.52
N HIS A 278 25.37 -7.52 -2.13
CA HIS A 278 25.55 -7.14 -0.73
C HIS A 278 24.37 -7.60 0.14
N THR A 279 24.57 -7.64 1.46
CA THR A 279 23.61 -8.22 2.42
C THR A 279 22.23 -7.54 2.38
N PHE A 280 22.18 -6.23 2.15
CA PHE A 280 20.92 -5.48 2.13
C PHE A 280 20.01 -5.95 0.99
N GLU A 281 20.58 -6.09 -0.20
CA GLU A 281 19.96 -6.49 -1.44
C GLU A 281 19.62 -7.98 -1.38
N SER A 282 20.58 -8.82 -0.96
CA SER A 282 20.38 -10.27 -0.80
C SER A 282 19.19 -10.62 0.08
N ASN A 283 19.07 -9.98 1.25
CA ASN A 283 17.97 -10.23 2.17
C ASN A 283 16.60 -9.82 1.61
N ARG A 284 16.56 -8.78 0.76
CA ARG A 284 15.33 -8.28 0.15
C ARG A 284 14.92 -9.11 -1.05
N LEU A 285 15.88 -9.51 -1.87
CA LEU A 285 15.67 -10.44 -2.97
C LEU A 285 15.19 -11.80 -2.47
N ALA A 286 15.73 -12.29 -1.36
CA ALA A 286 15.23 -13.51 -0.71
C ALA A 286 13.73 -13.40 -0.37
N LEU A 287 13.28 -12.26 0.19
CA LEU A 287 11.86 -12.02 0.45
C LEU A 287 11.03 -11.93 -0.83
N ILE A 288 11.56 -11.29 -1.87
CA ILE A 288 10.89 -11.17 -3.16
C ILE A 288 10.71 -12.54 -3.81
N HIS A 289 11.76 -13.36 -3.86
CA HIS A 289 11.73 -14.71 -4.43
C HIS A 289 10.89 -15.71 -3.62
N LEU A 290 10.74 -15.48 -2.32
CA LEU A 290 9.86 -16.28 -1.48
C LEU A 290 8.38 -16.00 -1.79
N GLY A 291 8.01 -14.75 -2.07
CA GLY A 291 6.62 -14.36 -2.29
C GLY A 291 6.23 -14.07 -3.75
N SER A 292 7.15 -14.21 -4.70
CA SER A 292 6.89 -13.97 -6.13
C SER A 292 7.90 -14.70 -7.02
N LYS A 293 7.59 -14.81 -8.31
CA LYS A 293 8.48 -15.34 -9.35
C LYS A 293 8.96 -14.23 -10.29
N PRO A 294 10.19 -14.30 -10.82
CA PRO A 294 10.72 -13.28 -11.72
C PRO A 294 9.81 -12.94 -12.91
N HIS A 295 9.13 -13.94 -13.50
CA HIS A 295 8.24 -13.73 -14.64
C HIS A 295 6.99 -12.89 -14.33
N GLN A 296 6.62 -12.74 -13.05
CA GLN A 296 5.49 -11.92 -12.59
C GLN A 296 5.85 -10.43 -12.52
N TRP A 297 7.14 -10.08 -12.59
CA TRP A 297 7.60 -8.70 -12.54
C TRP A 297 7.69 -8.11 -13.95
N ARG A 298 7.08 -6.95 -14.12
CA ARG A 298 7.03 -6.22 -15.40
C ARG A 298 7.48 -4.78 -15.21
N TYR A 299 8.11 -4.27 -16.26
CA TYR A 299 8.42 -2.85 -16.36
C TYR A 299 7.15 -2.04 -16.65
N VAL A 300 7.04 -0.87 -16.03
CA VAL A 300 6.07 0.17 -16.37
C VAL A 300 6.81 1.50 -16.48
N ASN A 301 6.39 2.40 -17.37
CA ASN A 301 6.97 3.74 -17.39
C ASN A 301 6.63 4.48 -16.10
N ARG A 302 7.54 5.32 -15.60
CA ARG A 302 7.33 6.20 -14.44
C ARG A 302 6.02 6.98 -14.52
N ASP A 303 5.70 7.55 -15.68
CA ASP A 303 4.50 8.38 -15.84
C ASP A 303 3.21 7.55 -15.72
N ASP A 304 3.29 6.25 -16.03
CA ASP A 304 2.19 5.29 -15.92
C ASP A 304 2.17 4.57 -14.56
N ASN A 305 3.14 4.83 -13.67
CA ASN A 305 3.29 4.15 -12.38
C ASN A 305 2.54 4.91 -11.26
N PRO A 306 1.35 4.45 -10.80
CA PRO A 306 0.64 5.10 -9.70
C PRO A 306 1.41 5.07 -8.37
N ALA A 307 2.36 4.14 -8.17
CA ALA A 307 3.17 4.10 -6.95
C ALA A 307 4.08 5.34 -6.79
N ASP A 308 4.36 6.07 -7.88
CA ASP A 308 5.11 7.34 -7.84
C ASP A 308 4.39 8.41 -6.98
N ASP A 309 3.06 8.42 -7.02
CA ASP A 309 2.24 9.34 -6.22
C ASP A 309 2.43 9.09 -4.72
N GLY A 310 2.46 7.81 -4.33
CA GLY A 310 2.65 7.41 -2.95
C GLY A 310 4.07 7.66 -2.46
N SER A 311 5.08 7.53 -3.32
CA SER A 311 6.49 7.63 -2.93
C SER A 311 6.93 9.08 -2.72
N LYS A 312 6.45 10.00 -3.55
CA LYS A 312 6.78 11.45 -3.53
C LYS A 312 5.74 12.30 -2.82
N GLY A 313 4.49 11.83 -2.79
CA GLY A 313 3.33 12.53 -2.29
C GLY A 313 2.74 13.55 -3.28
N LEU A 314 1.44 13.83 -3.11
CA LEU A 314 0.67 14.74 -3.95
C LEU A 314 -0.06 15.81 -3.13
N LYS A 315 -0.37 16.94 -3.77
CA LYS A 315 -1.41 17.87 -3.28
C LYS A 315 -2.78 17.21 -3.41
N LEU A 316 -3.71 17.54 -2.52
CA LEU A 316 -4.99 16.84 -2.48
C LEU A 316 -5.81 17.08 -3.76
N ASN A 317 -5.85 18.32 -4.24
CA ASN A 317 -6.59 18.63 -5.48
C ASN A 317 -6.02 17.86 -6.67
N SER A 318 -4.69 17.70 -6.76
CA SER A 318 -4.06 16.89 -7.81
C SER A 318 -4.40 15.40 -7.67
N MET A 319 -4.43 14.88 -6.44
CA MET A 319 -4.81 13.49 -6.16
C MET A 319 -6.26 13.22 -6.57
N ILE A 320 -7.19 14.13 -6.24
CA ILE A 320 -8.61 14.01 -6.58
C ILE A 320 -8.84 14.15 -8.08
N ASN A 321 -8.23 15.14 -8.74
CA ASN A 321 -8.48 15.40 -10.15
C ASN A 321 -7.86 14.36 -11.08
N LYS A 322 -6.65 13.88 -10.78
CA LYS A 322 -6.01 12.80 -11.56
C LYS A 322 -6.61 11.44 -11.23
N ASN A 323 -6.94 11.22 -9.96
CA ASN A 323 -7.49 9.98 -9.39
C ASN A 323 -6.76 8.66 -9.72
N ARG A 324 -5.55 8.70 -10.32
CA ARG A 324 -4.80 7.48 -10.70
C ARG A 324 -4.41 6.61 -9.51
N TRP A 325 -4.18 7.20 -8.34
CA TRP A 325 -3.86 6.44 -7.13
C TRP A 325 -5.01 5.50 -6.73
N VAL A 326 -6.27 5.94 -6.87
CA VAL A 326 -7.45 5.13 -6.53
C VAL A 326 -7.90 4.28 -7.70
N ASN A 327 -7.94 4.84 -8.91
CA ASN A 327 -8.48 4.14 -10.07
C ASN A 327 -7.46 3.22 -10.78
N GLY A 328 -6.18 3.31 -10.42
CA GLY A 328 -5.11 2.71 -11.20
C GLY A 328 -4.88 3.45 -12.51
N HIS A 329 -3.91 2.98 -13.29
CA HIS A 329 -3.62 3.55 -14.61
C HIS A 329 -4.56 3.01 -15.69
N ASP A 330 -4.81 3.80 -16.74
CA ASP A 330 -5.77 3.51 -17.82
C ASP A 330 -5.54 2.16 -18.52
N PHE A 331 -4.30 1.65 -18.58
CA PHE A 331 -4.04 0.37 -19.23
C PHE A 331 -4.63 -0.81 -18.45
N LEU A 332 -4.84 -0.69 -17.13
CA LEU A 332 -5.48 -1.75 -16.35
C LEU A 332 -6.95 -1.93 -16.77
N TRP A 333 -7.57 -0.87 -17.29
CA TRP A 333 -8.94 -0.88 -17.81
C TRP A 333 -9.04 -1.40 -19.26
N LYS A 334 -7.91 -1.81 -19.85
CA LYS A 334 -7.80 -2.31 -21.21
C LYS A 334 -7.35 -3.77 -21.21
N GLU A 335 -7.45 -4.41 -22.36
CA GLU A 335 -6.94 -5.77 -22.58
C GLU A 335 -5.42 -5.85 -22.40
N GLU A 336 -4.91 -7.03 -22.06
CA GLU A 336 -3.48 -7.24 -21.78
C GLU A 336 -2.58 -6.87 -22.96
N GLY A 337 -3.04 -7.04 -24.21
CA GLY A 337 -2.29 -6.64 -25.40
C GLY A 337 -1.96 -5.14 -25.47
N LEU A 338 -2.68 -4.31 -24.70
CA LEU A 338 -2.49 -2.85 -24.61
C LEU A 338 -1.70 -2.42 -23.37
N TRP A 339 -1.22 -3.38 -22.58
CA TRP A 339 -0.35 -3.09 -21.44
C TRP A 339 1.07 -2.73 -21.88
N PRO A 340 1.89 -2.14 -20.99
CA PRO A 340 3.31 -1.96 -21.25
C PRO A 340 3.96 -3.27 -21.71
N LYS A 341 4.67 -3.20 -22.84
CA LYS A 341 5.35 -4.36 -23.42
C LYS A 341 6.39 -4.88 -22.43
N LYS A 342 6.49 -6.20 -22.35
CA LYS A 342 7.54 -6.85 -21.57
C LYS A 342 8.89 -6.52 -22.21
N ILE A 343 9.78 -5.93 -21.43
CA ILE A 343 11.13 -5.57 -21.87
C ILE A 343 12.06 -6.72 -21.47
N GLU A 344 12.95 -7.12 -22.36
CA GLU A 344 14.05 -8.01 -22.01
C GLU A 344 14.94 -7.31 -20.98
N THR A 345 15.09 -7.94 -19.81
CA THR A 345 15.90 -7.37 -18.74
C THR A 345 17.36 -7.70 -19.02
N PRO A 346 18.24 -6.71 -19.27
CA PRO A 346 19.64 -7.00 -19.57
C PRO A 346 20.33 -7.55 -18.32
N GLU A 347 21.36 -8.37 -18.51
CA GLU A 347 22.14 -8.89 -17.39
C GLU A 347 22.79 -7.74 -16.59
N LEU A 348 22.96 -7.95 -15.29
CA LEU A 348 23.73 -7.03 -14.45
C LEU A 348 25.17 -6.97 -14.95
N ALA A 349 25.81 -5.81 -14.86
CA ALA A 349 27.24 -5.69 -15.12
C ALA A 349 28.05 -6.11 -13.89
N ASP A 350 29.33 -6.49 -14.04
CA ASP A 350 30.18 -6.92 -12.91
C ASP A 350 30.63 -5.74 -12.02
N ASP A 351 30.61 -4.55 -12.59
CA ASP A 351 30.98 -3.29 -11.94
C ASP A 351 29.79 -2.55 -11.31
N ASP A 352 28.59 -3.16 -11.33
CA ASP A 352 27.41 -2.61 -10.68
C ASP A 352 27.64 -2.44 -9.18
N ILE A 353 27.27 -1.28 -8.63
CA ILE A 353 27.49 -0.90 -7.24
C ILE A 353 26.77 -1.85 -6.26
N GLU A 354 25.71 -2.52 -6.71
CA GLU A 354 24.93 -3.47 -5.90
C GLU A 354 25.55 -4.88 -5.89
N VAL A 355 26.37 -5.20 -6.90
CA VAL A 355 27.01 -6.49 -7.05
C VAL A 355 28.27 -6.54 -6.18
N ARG A 356 28.36 -7.58 -5.37
CA ARG A 356 29.56 -7.85 -4.58
C ARG A 356 30.67 -8.28 -5.55
N LYS A 357 31.75 -7.50 -5.59
CA LYS A 357 32.97 -7.90 -6.30
C LYS A 357 33.44 -9.26 -5.82
N GLU A 358 33.62 -10.19 -6.75
CA GLU A 358 34.19 -11.50 -6.43
C GLU A 358 35.60 -11.31 -5.87
N ALA A 359 35.84 -11.85 -4.67
CA ALA A 359 37.19 -11.91 -4.15
C ALA A 359 37.97 -12.91 -5.01
N ARG A 360 38.95 -12.43 -5.78
CA ARG A 360 39.91 -13.31 -6.44
C ARG A 360 40.75 -13.97 -5.36
N ILE A 361 40.41 -15.21 -5.03
CA ILE A 361 41.20 -16.04 -4.11
C ILE A 361 42.37 -16.59 -4.94
N TYR A 362 43.55 -16.00 -4.77
CA TYR A 362 44.77 -16.57 -5.31
C TYR A 362 45.23 -17.67 -4.35
N ALA A 363 45.10 -18.93 -4.77
CA ALA A 363 45.69 -20.06 -4.07
C ALA A 363 47.14 -20.20 -4.54
N THR A 364 48.09 -19.77 -3.72
CA THR A 364 49.50 -20.13 -3.90
C THR A 364 49.73 -21.50 -3.30
N GLY A 365 49.92 -22.50 -4.15
CA GLY A 365 50.45 -23.81 -3.75
C GLY A 365 51.98 -23.70 -3.62
N THR A 366 52.49 -23.84 -2.41
CA THR A 366 53.92 -24.14 -2.21
C THR A 366 54.13 -25.59 -2.60
N SER A 367 54.90 -25.85 -3.67
CA SER A 367 55.47 -27.18 -3.83
C SER A 367 56.50 -27.35 -2.71
N ASP A 368 56.37 -28.40 -1.90
CA ASP A 368 57.41 -28.86 -0.97
C ASP A 368 58.64 -29.31 -1.76
N LYS A 369 59.36 -28.32 -2.30
CA LYS A 369 60.73 -28.41 -2.78
C LYS A 369 61.56 -27.42 -1.99
N GLU A 370 61.35 -27.35 -0.68
CA GLU A 370 62.44 -26.96 0.18
C GLU A 370 63.34 -28.18 0.37
N PRO A 371 64.61 -28.14 -0.09
CA PRO A 371 65.56 -29.16 0.33
C PRO A 371 65.69 -29.00 1.85
N ASP A 372 65.21 -30.00 2.59
CA ASP A 372 65.22 -30.06 4.05
C ASP A 372 66.53 -29.50 4.62
N MET A 373 66.50 -28.21 4.97
CA MET A 373 67.66 -27.45 5.46
C MET A 373 68.12 -28.02 6.79
N LEU A 374 67.21 -28.66 7.53
CA LEU A 374 67.49 -29.36 8.78
C LEU A 374 68.34 -30.60 8.51
N MET A 375 67.98 -31.41 7.49
CA MET A 375 68.78 -32.57 7.08
C MET A 375 70.17 -32.18 6.55
N LYS A 376 70.28 -31.06 5.82
CA LYS A 376 71.60 -30.53 5.40
C LYS A 376 72.45 -30.08 6.58
N PHE A 377 71.85 -29.44 7.59
CA PHE A 377 72.54 -29.05 8.83
C PHE A 377 72.99 -30.28 9.64
N ILE A 378 72.14 -31.29 9.80
CA ILE A 378 72.47 -32.52 10.53
C ILE A 378 73.64 -33.24 9.87
N HIS A 379 73.67 -33.35 8.54
CA HIS A 379 74.79 -33.97 7.83
C HIS A 379 76.10 -33.18 7.95
N HIS A 380 76.05 -31.85 7.98
CA HIS A 380 77.25 -31.01 8.05
C HIS A 380 77.95 -31.07 9.42
N TYR A 381 77.19 -31.20 10.51
CA TYR A 381 77.74 -31.21 11.88
C TYR A 381 77.90 -32.61 12.49
N SER A 382 77.55 -33.67 11.75
CA SER A 382 77.72 -35.06 12.17
C SER A 382 78.91 -35.76 11.51
N SER A 383 79.82 -35.01 10.87
CA SER A 383 81.07 -35.51 10.27
C SER A 383 82.29 -35.21 11.13
#